data_AF-A0A7Y4LFU6-F1
#
_entry.id   AF-A0A7Y4LFU6-F1
#
_cell.length_a   1.000
_cell.length_b   1.000
_cell.length_c   1.000
_cell.angle_alpha   90.00
_cell.angle_beta   90.00
_cell.angle_gamma   90.00
#
_symmetry.space_group_name_H-M   'P 1'
#
loop_
_entity.id
_entity.type
_entity.pdbx_description
1 polymer ?
#
loop_
_entity_poly.entity_id
_entity_poly.type
_entity_poly.pdbx_seq_one_letter_code
_entity_poly.pdbx_strand_id
1 'polypeptide(L)'
;MADAIHAHGATVLVDRDQVAITPSLLHTALATEPKIISLASIDSVSTLKLSDGYDCGIVTINCDSHTVRLEFSPNRADEQQAFISAATTALNGQAPAHRAIPGLDFAAVDVETANDDWGSICQIGVVTVKDGVITDKREWLCQPPTPINHFAPANIAIHGIRPDDVATAQPFSECFAEMLSFTGDLPLAAHNAQFDMTAFFRAAQADNVALPTVSFGCSLALSRAADLGTPNHKLPTVAKHLNVDLTNHHNATADAAACAGIIIKLAQKADVKGSFVDVCAALGFTQGQLSAQRVYPVLKKKPSASLVESAATSATQPPIGKTHAATKTAAPQKRKAQTPWAKAATPEVIPEPNPDADPHGRLYQQNVTLTGDFEPFDKGKLWDGIAEQGGTIGKNVTKKTTILVCGPWASITSKQKRAEELIAKGQNIQIWTAEDLFAQLGLDAPDEQPPF
;
A
#
# COMPACT_ATOMS: atom_id res chain seq x y z
N MET A 1 -15.78 -2.12 13.60
CA MET A 1 -16.96 -3.00 13.45
C MET A 1 -16.46 -4.42 13.21
N ALA A 2 -17.17 -5.45 13.67
CA ALA A 2 -16.75 -6.83 13.41
C ALA A 2 -16.87 -7.18 11.92
N ASP A 3 -16.41 -8.37 11.56
CA ASP A 3 -16.39 -8.80 10.16
C ASP A 3 -17.78 -9.25 9.69
N ALA A 4 -18.00 -9.08 8.39
CA ALA A 4 -19.20 -9.52 7.71
C ALA A 4 -19.27 -11.05 7.72
N ILE A 5 -20.28 -11.59 8.41
CA ILE A 5 -20.56 -13.02 8.47
C ILE A 5 -21.60 -13.35 7.40
N HIS A 6 -21.38 -14.41 6.63
CA HIS A 6 -22.25 -14.78 5.51
C HIS A 6 -23.26 -15.86 5.90
N ALA A 7 -24.49 -15.42 6.18
CA ALA A 7 -25.66 -16.28 6.32
C ALA A 7 -26.27 -16.64 4.94
N HIS A 8 -27.15 -17.63 4.91
CA HIS A 8 -27.94 -17.94 3.72
C HIS A 8 -28.84 -16.75 3.37
N GLY A 9 -28.60 -16.16 2.20
CA GLY A 9 -29.39 -15.03 1.69
C GLY A 9 -29.12 -13.67 2.35
N ALA A 10 -28.24 -13.57 3.35
CA ALA A 10 -27.96 -12.32 4.09
C ALA A 10 -26.52 -12.21 4.59
N THR A 11 -26.06 -10.97 4.82
CA THR A 11 -24.84 -10.66 5.56
C THR A 11 -25.22 -10.22 6.98
N VAL A 12 -24.51 -10.74 7.98
CA VAL A 12 -24.70 -10.41 9.40
C VAL A 12 -23.48 -9.68 9.92
N LEU A 13 -23.71 -8.57 10.62
CA LEU A 13 -22.71 -7.86 11.40
C LEU A 13 -23.11 -7.92 12.87
N VAL A 14 -22.15 -8.14 13.75
CA VAL A 14 -22.31 -8.07 15.20
C VAL A 14 -21.40 -6.94 15.69
N ASP A 15 -21.91 -6.00 16.46
CA ASP A 15 -21.08 -4.99 17.12
C ASP A 15 -21.21 -5.10 18.65
N ARG A 16 -21.07 -3.99 19.39
CA ARG A 16 -21.17 -3.99 20.86
C ARG A 16 -22.60 -3.81 21.37
N ASP A 17 -23.50 -3.29 20.52
CA ASP A 17 -24.83 -2.83 20.90
C ASP A 17 -25.95 -3.57 20.15
N GLN A 18 -25.63 -4.19 19.00
CA GLN A 18 -26.62 -4.80 18.10
C GLN A 18 -26.05 -5.93 17.21
N VAL A 19 -26.99 -6.73 16.67
CA VAL A 19 -26.81 -7.64 15.53
C VAL A 19 -27.59 -7.06 14.34
N ALA A 20 -26.90 -6.71 13.26
CA ALA A 20 -27.49 -6.18 12.03
C ALA A 20 -27.46 -7.24 10.92
N ILE A 21 -28.64 -7.61 10.41
CA ILE A 21 -28.85 -8.61 9.36
C ILE A 21 -29.31 -7.88 8.10
N THR A 22 -28.47 -7.86 7.07
CA THR A 22 -28.70 -7.20 5.79
C THR A 22 -28.93 -8.23 4.69
N PRO A 23 -30.14 -8.34 4.12
CA PRO A 23 -30.43 -9.25 3.01
C PRO A 23 -29.55 -9.00 1.78
N SER A 24 -29.24 -10.07 1.07
CA SER A 24 -28.65 -10.01 -0.28
C SER A 24 -29.61 -9.32 -1.25
N LEU A 25 -29.09 -8.73 -2.33
CA LEU A 25 -29.92 -8.06 -3.36
C LEU A 25 -31.07 -8.94 -3.88
N LEU A 26 -30.83 -10.25 -4.02
CA LEU A 26 -31.86 -11.23 -4.40
C LEU A 26 -32.97 -11.35 -3.34
N HIS A 27 -32.61 -11.42 -2.06
CA HIS A 27 -33.59 -11.50 -0.97
C HIS A 27 -34.32 -10.18 -0.74
N THR A 28 -33.65 -9.03 -0.93
CA THR A 28 -34.29 -7.71 -0.95
C THR A 28 -35.32 -7.59 -2.07
N ALA A 29 -35.01 -8.11 -3.27
CA ALA A 29 -35.97 -8.18 -4.39
C ALA A 29 -37.15 -9.13 -4.11
N LEU A 30 -37.00 -10.09 -3.19
CA LEU A 30 -38.07 -10.94 -2.65
C LEU A 30 -38.76 -10.32 -1.41
N ALA A 31 -38.67 -9.00 -1.23
CA ALA A 31 -39.25 -8.24 -0.12
C ALA A 31 -38.79 -8.68 1.29
N THR A 32 -37.57 -9.21 1.40
CA THR A 32 -36.93 -9.39 2.71
C THR A 32 -36.34 -8.06 3.17
N GLU A 33 -36.79 -7.54 4.32
CA GLU A 33 -36.28 -6.31 4.91
C GLU A 33 -35.05 -6.55 5.82
N PRO A 34 -34.13 -5.57 5.93
CA PRO A 34 -33.08 -5.59 6.94
C PRO A 34 -33.62 -5.66 8.37
N LYS A 35 -32.89 -6.33 9.26
CA LYS A 35 -33.24 -6.44 10.68
C LYS A 35 -32.08 -5.95 11.55
N ILE A 36 -32.39 -5.15 12.55
CA ILE A 36 -31.46 -4.75 13.59
C ILE A 36 -32.04 -5.25 14.92
N ILE A 37 -31.25 -6.01 15.66
CA ILE A 37 -31.63 -6.59 16.95
C ILE A 37 -30.67 -6.01 17.99
N SER A 38 -31.17 -5.33 19.02
CA SER A 38 -30.31 -4.84 20.09
C SER A 38 -29.81 -6.02 20.94
N LEU A 39 -28.53 -6.01 21.32
CA LEU A 39 -27.97 -7.02 22.23
C LEU A 39 -28.62 -6.97 23.62
N ALA A 40 -29.12 -5.81 24.04
CA ALA A 40 -29.85 -5.66 25.29
C ALA A 40 -31.21 -6.39 25.31
N SER A 41 -31.72 -6.82 24.14
CA SER A 41 -32.95 -7.61 24.00
C SER A 41 -32.70 -9.05 23.55
N ILE A 42 -31.48 -9.58 23.67
CA ILE A 42 -31.13 -10.96 23.31
C ILE A 42 -30.87 -11.76 24.59
N ASP A 43 -31.77 -12.67 24.92
CA ASP A 43 -31.63 -13.61 26.04
C ASP A 43 -30.50 -14.62 25.80
N SER A 44 -30.42 -15.15 24.57
CA SER A 44 -29.47 -16.21 24.20
C SER A 44 -29.33 -16.41 22.70
N VAL A 45 -28.19 -16.97 22.30
CA VAL A 45 -27.96 -17.48 20.94
C VAL A 45 -27.69 -18.98 21.04
N SER A 46 -28.38 -19.79 20.24
CA SER A 46 -28.30 -21.25 20.30
C SER A 46 -28.25 -21.91 18.92
N THR A 47 -27.44 -22.97 18.79
CA THR A 47 -27.33 -23.77 17.57
C THR A 47 -28.44 -24.80 17.52
N LEU A 48 -29.32 -24.73 16.52
CA LEU A 48 -30.36 -25.74 16.28
C LEU A 48 -29.86 -26.88 15.39
N LYS A 49 -29.00 -26.57 14.41
CA LYS A 49 -28.38 -27.54 13.49
C LYS A 49 -27.02 -27.02 13.05
N LEU A 50 -26.00 -27.87 13.00
CA LEU A 50 -24.71 -27.50 12.39
C LEU A 50 -24.79 -27.62 10.87
N SER A 51 -24.14 -26.70 10.15
CA SER A 51 -23.92 -26.82 8.71
C SER A 51 -22.98 -27.99 8.42
N ASP A 52 -23.29 -28.78 7.41
CA ASP A 52 -22.43 -29.85 6.91
C ASP A 52 -22.31 -29.79 5.38
N GLY A 53 -21.78 -30.85 4.75
CA GLY A 53 -21.56 -30.91 3.31
C GLY A 53 -22.82 -30.79 2.44
N TYR A 54 -24.00 -31.05 3.01
CA TYR A 54 -25.28 -31.15 2.30
C TYR A 54 -26.36 -30.26 2.89
N ASP A 55 -26.35 -30.08 4.21
CA ASP A 55 -27.41 -29.43 4.97
C ASP A 55 -27.05 -28.00 5.42
N CYS A 56 -28.08 -27.14 5.43
CA CYS A 56 -27.96 -25.81 6.02
C CYS A 56 -27.77 -25.89 7.54
N GLY A 57 -26.83 -25.10 8.07
CA GLY A 57 -26.73 -24.80 9.49
C GLY A 57 -27.85 -23.86 9.91
N ILE A 58 -28.25 -23.93 11.19
CA ILE A 58 -29.34 -23.13 11.75
C ILE A 58 -28.91 -22.63 13.13
N VAL A 59 -28.99 -21.32 13.34
CA VAL A 59 -28.82 -20.65 14.64
C VAL A 59 -30.09 -19.86 14.96
N THR A 60 -30.49 -19.87 16.23
CA THR A 60 -31.60 -19.08 16.75
C THR A 60 -31.08 -18.02 17.71
N ILE A 61 -31.49 -16.77 17.48
CA ILE A 61 -31.33 -15.64 18.38
C ILE A 61 -32.66 -15.52 19.13
N ASN A 62 -32.66 -15.81 20.43
CA ASN A 62 -33.83 -15.68 21.28
C ASN A 62 -33.80 -14.28 21.91
N CYS A 63 -34.89 -13.55 21.71
CA CYS A 63 -35.11 -12.21 22.22
C CYS A 63 -36.36 -12.20 23.12
N ASP A 64 -36.48 -11.22 24.02
CA ASP A 64 -37.51 -11.13 25.08
C ASP A 64 -38.96 -11.41 24.59
N SER A 65 -39.23 -11.13 23.32
CA SER A 65 -40.54 -11.17 22.67
C SER A 65 -40.65 -12.10 21.46
N HIS A 66 -39.53 -12.57 20.90
CA HIS A 66 -39.53 -13.34 19.65
C HIS A 66 -38.19 -14.07 19.39
N THR A 67 -38.21 -15.08 18.52
CA THR A 67 -37.00 -15.76 18.04
C THR A 67 -36.70 -15.37 16.60
N VAL A 68 -35.47 -14.95 16.30
CA VAL A 68 -34.96 -14.78 14.93
C VAL A 68 -34.13 -16.00 14.54
N ARG A 69 -34.42 -16.60 13.39
CA ARG A 69 -33.69 -17.75 12.85
C ARG A 69 -32.75 -17.29 11.74
N LEU A 70 -31.47 -17.62 11.88
CA LEU A 70 -30.45 -17.48 10.85
C LEU A 70 -30.11 -18.85 10.28
N GLU A 71 -30.10 -18.96 8.96
CA GLU A 71 -29.64 -20.16 8.25
C GLU A 71 -28.26 -19.90 7.65
N PHE A 72 -27.44 -20.94 7.51
CA PHE A 72 -26.11 -20.91 6.91
C PHE A 72 -26.07 -21.98 5.82
N SER A 73 -25.67 -21.62 4.60
CA SER A 73 -25.62 -22.56 3.47
C SER A 73 -24.75 -23.80 3.77
N PRO A 74 -24.91 -24.93 3.06
CA PRO A 74 -24.03 -26.08 3.20
C PRO A 74 -22.56 -25.70 3.03
N ASN A 75 -21.68 -26.39 3.75
CA ASN A 75 -20.25 -26.12 3.91
C ASN A 75 -19.90 -24.75 4.55
N ARG A 76 -20.81 -24.10 5.29
CA ARG A 76 -20.57 -22.82 5.99
C ARG A 76 -20.63 -22.93 7.51
N ALA A 77 -20.14 -24.05 8.06
CA ALA A 77 -19.96 -24.25 9.50
C ALA A 77 -18.98 -23.23 10.13
N ASP A 78 -18.06 -22.71 9.32
CA ASP A 78 -17.11 -21.67 9.68
C ASP A 78 -17.77 -20.30 9.91
N GLU A 79 -18.67 -19.88 9.01
CA GLU A 79 -19.51 -18.68 9.19
C GLU A 79 -20.47 -18.83 10.37
N GLN A 80 -21.06 -20.02 10.51
CA GLN A 80 -21.97 -20.33 11.60
C GLN A 80 -21.25 -20.20 12.96
N GLN A 81 -20.06 -20.79 13.09
CA GLN A 81 -19.25 -20.69 14.29
C GLN A 81 -18.75 -19.27 14.54
N ALA A 82 -18.41 -18.52 13.47
CA ALA A 82 -18.05 -17.10 13.58
C ALA A 82 -19.20 -16.26 14.14
N PHE A 83 -20.45 -16.48 13.68
CA PHE A 83 -21.62 -15.81 14.25
C PHE A 83 -21.83 -16.14 15.74
N ILE A 84 -21.81 -17.43 16.10
CA ILE A 84 -22.02 -17.86 17.49
C ILE A 84 -20.95 -17.25 18.41
N SER A 85 -19.69 -17.29 17.99
CA SER A 85 -18.57 -16.69 18.71
C SER A 85 -18.74 -15.18 18.86
N ALA A 86 -18.98 -14.47 17.75
CA ALA A 86 -19.15 -13.01 17.76
C ALA A 86 -20.30 -12.56 18.67
N ALA A 87 -21.47 -13.20 18.55
CA ALA A 87 -22.64 -12.88 19.36
C ALA A 87 -22.42 -13.21 20.86
N THR A 88 -21.76 -14.32 21.18
CA THR A 88 -21.44 -14.70 22.56
C THR A 88 -20.43 -13.74 23.19
N THR A 89 -19.40 -13.32 22.44
CA THR A 89 -18.46 -12.28 22.86
C THR A 89 -19.19 -10.97 23.14
N ALA A 90 -20.09 -10.54 22.24
CA ALA A 90 -20.87 -9.32 22.40
C ALA A 90 -21.79 -9.34 23.62
N LEU A 91 -22.52 -10.43 23.84
CA LEU A 91 -23.39 -10.64 25.02
C LEU A 91 -22.62 -10.62 26.35
N ASN A 92 -21.34 -11.01 26.33
CA ASN A 92 -20.44 -10.90 27.49
C ASN A 92 -19.83 -9.49 27.67
N GLY A 93 -20.31 -8.48 26.94
CA GLY A 93 -19.83 -7.10 27.01
C GLY A 93 -18.46 -6.87 26.35
N GLN A 94 -17.97 -7.84 25.58
CA GLN A 94 -16.69 -7.76 24.87
C GLN A 94 -16.92 -7.38 23.40
N ALA A 95 -15.99 -6.65 22.79
CA ALA A 95 -16.04 -6.40 21.35
C ALA A 95 -15.85 -7.73 20.59
N PRO A 96 -16.71 -8.09 19.63
CA PRO A 96 -16.48 -9.25 18.79
C PRO A 96 -15.13 -9.14 18.08
N ALA A 97 -14.30 -10.17 18.21
CA ALA A 97 -13.00 -10.21 17.55
C ALA A 97 -13.15 -10.23 16.03
N HIS A 98 -12.20 -9.63 15.32
CA HIS A 98 -12.05 -9.86 13.89
C HIS A 98 -11.75 -11.34 13.64
N ARG A 99 -12.30 -11.86 12.54
CA ARG A 99 -12.10 -13.22 12.07
C ARG A 99 -10.62 -13.40 11.75
N ALA A 100 -9.97 -14.24 12.55
CA ALA A 100 -8.58 -14.59 12.36
C ALA A 100 -8.34 -15.15 10.95
N ILE A 101 -7.22 -14.76 10.35
CA ILE A 101 -6.64 -15.34 9.15
C ILE A 101 -5.39 -16.08 9.61
N PRO A 102 -5.46 -17.40 9.87
CA PRO A 102 -4.35 -18.13 10.49
C PRO A 102 -3.05 -18.00 9.70
N GLY A 103 -1.97 -17.65 10.40
CA GLY A 103 -0.65 -17.39 9.85
C GLY A 103 -0.42 -15.98 9.26
N LEU A 104 -1.44 -15.11 9.18
CA LEU A 104 -1.26 -13.73 8.72
C LEU A 104 -0.59 -12.87 9.81
N ASP A 105 0.72 -13.04 9.90
CA ASP A 105 1.58 -12.40 10.90
C ASP A 105 2.46 -11.34 10.22
N PHE A 106 2.41 -10.09 10.70
CA PHE A 106 3.23 -8.98 10.23
C PHE A 106 3.24 -7.81 11.24
N ALA A 107 4.15 -6.85 11.08
CA ALA A 107 4.11 -5.59 11.82
C ALA A 107 3.83 -4.44 10.85
N ALA A 108 2.70 -3.74 11.02
CA ALA A 108 2.49 -2.48 10.34
C ALA A 108 3.33 -1.39 10.99
N VAL A 109 3.93 -0.52 10.17
CA VAL A 109 4.78 0.60 10.59
C VAL A 109 4.39 1.85 9.84
N ASP A 110 4.65 3.00 10.44
CA ASP A 110 4.49 4.33 9.88
C ASP A 110 5.46 5.29 10.61
N VAL A 111 5.85 6.41 9.99
CA VAL A 111 6.83 7.36 10.56
C VAL A 111 6.52 8.82 10.21
N GLU A 112 6.59 9.68 11.22
CA GLU A 112 6.59 11.14 11.03
C GLU A 112 8.02 11.65 10.89
N THR A 113 8.22 12.66 10.03
CA THR A 113 9.55 13.23 9.72
C THR A 113 9.58 14.72 10.02
N ALA A 114 10.67 15.23 10.58
CA ALA A 114 10.79 16.61 11.04
C ALA A 114 11.00 17.63 9.91
N ASN A 115 11.56 17.24 8.77
CA ASN A 115 11.89 18.13 7.64
C ASN A 115 11.83 17.41 6.27
N ASP A 116 12.36 18.05 5.22
CA ASP A 116 12.36 17.55 3.84
C ASP A 116 13.32 16.36 3.60
N ASP A 117 14.28 16.13 4.50
CA ASP A 117 15.03 14.88 4.54
C ASP A 117 14.20 13.78 5.21
N TRP A 118 13.76 12.78 4.45
CA TRP A 118 13.00 11.64 4.97
C TRP A 118 13.73 10.85 6.09
N GLY A 119 15.04 11.02 6.25
CA GLY A 119 15.77 10.44 7.39
C GLY A 119 15.50 11.12 8.73
N SER A 120 14.80 12.26 8.75
CA SER A 120 14.54 13.08 9.95
C SER A 120 13.41 12.55 10.83
N ILE A 121 13.32 11.23 11.01
CA ILE A 121 12.26 10.56 11.76
C ILE A 121 12.14 11.13 13.19
N CYS A 122 10.97 11.67 13.53
CA CYS A 122 10.64 12.22 14.85
C CYS A 122 9.56 11.42 15.60
N GLN A 123 8.81 10.56 14.90
CA GLN A 123 7.92 9.56 15.51
C GLN A 123 8.00 8.23 14.75
N ILE A 124 7.89 7.12 15.47
CA ILE A 124 7.72 5.78 14.92
C ILE A 124 6.45 5.18 15.52
N GLY A 125 5.52 4.74 14.68
CA GLY A 125 4.33 3.99 15.07
C GLY A 125 4.43 2.55 14.58
N VAL A 126 4.09 1.59 15.46
CA VAL A 126 4.09 0.16 15.10
C VAL A 126 2.87 -0.55 15.66
N VAL A 127 2.28 -1.42 14.85
CA VAL A 127 1.15 -2.29 15.20
C VAL A 127 1.46 -3.72 14.79
N THR A 128 1.50 -4.65 15.74
CA THR A 128 1.68 -6.07 15.44
C THR A 128 0.34 -6.72 15.10
N VAL A 129 0.37 -7.59 14.10
CA VAL A 129 -0.75 -8.42 13.68
C VAL A 129 -0.31 -9.87 13.79
N LYS A 130 -1.16 -10.70 14.40
CA LYS A 130 -1.00 -12.14 14.49
C LYS A 130 -2.29 -12.83 14.13
N ASP A 131 -2.21 -13.87 13.30
CA ASP A 131 -3.35 -14.59 12.75
C ASP A 131 -4.42 -13.62 12.19
N GLY A 132 -4.00 -12.53 11.53
CA GLY A 132 -4.89 -11.51 10.98
C GLY A 132 -5.63 -10.63 12.01
N VAL A 133 -5.24 -10.68 13.29
CA VAL A 133 -5.79 -9.85 14.38
C VAL A 133 -4.70 -8.92 14.92
N ILE A 134 -5.01 -7.64 15.13
CA ILE A 134 -4.09 -6.70 15.78
C ILE A 134 -3.90 -7.13 17.24
N THR A 135 -2.65 -7.40 17.64
CA THR A 135 -2.30 -7.88 19.00
C THR A 135 -1.77 -6.79 19.91
N ASP A 136 -0.78 -6.02 19.45
CA ASP A 136 -0.16 -4.95 20.23
C ASP A 136 0.04 -3.70 19.37
N LYS A 137 0.20 -2.56 20.05
CA LYS A 137 0.59 -1.28 19.46
C LYS A 137 1.70 -0.66 20.30
N ARG A 138 2.63 0.03 19.66
CA ARG A 138 3.65 0.84 20.33
C ARG A 138 3.94 2.10 19.52
N GLU A 139 4.24 3.16 20.25
CA GLU A 139 4.63 4.46 19.73
C GLU A 139 5.97 4.85 20.35
N TRP A 140 6.80 5.53 19.58
CA TRP A 140 7.99 6.22 20.06
C TRP A 140 8.04 7.63 19.47
N LEU A 141 8.11 8.65 20.33
CA LEU A 141 8.70 9.92 19.95
C LEU A 141 10.22 9.80 20.01
N CYS A 142 10.91 10.42 19.05
CA CYS A 142 12.35 10.26 18.86
C CYS A 142 13.00 11.61 18.56
N GLN A 143 14.20 11.84 19.10
CA GLN A 143 15.07 12.88 18.56
C GLN A 143 15.56 12.43 17.18
N PRO A 144 15.32 13.20 16.10
CA PRO A 144 15.80 12.81 14.78
C PRO A 144 17.33 12.76 14.71
N PRO A 145 17.90 12.02 13.75
CA PRO A 145 19.34 11.89 13.59
C PRO A 145 20.07 13.23 13.58
N THR A 146 21.13 13.36 14.38
CA THR A 146 21.76 14.66 14.68
C THR A 146 22.13 15.50 13.44
N PRO A 147 22.62 14.93 12.31
CA PRO A 147 22.93 15.71 11.10
C PRO A 147 21.72 16.38 10.42
N ILE A 148 20.50 15.94 10.74
CA ILE A 148 19.24 16.29 10.06
C ILE A 148 18.09 16.54 11.06
N ASN A 149 18.40 17.01 12.26
CA ASN A 149 17.46 17.15 13.39
C ASN A 149 16.71 18.48 13.49
N HIS A 150 16.72 19.30 12.43
CA HIS A 150 15.95 20.54 12.39
C HIS A 150 14.47 20.24 12.09
N PHE A 151 13.55 21.10 12.53
CA PHE A 151 12.12 20.94 12.22
C PHE A 151 11.66 22.03 11.25
N ALA A 152 11.03 21.61 10.15
CA ALA A 152 10.44 22.51 9.16
C ALA A 152 8.98 22.86 9.57
N PRO A 153 8.54 24.12 9.42
CA PRO A 153 7.17 24.51 9.76
C PRO A 153 6.08 23.78 8.97
N ALA A 154 6.39 23.28 7.77
CA ALA A 154 5.49 22.45 6.98
C ALA A 154 5.18 21.15 7.73
N ASN A 155 6.19 20.31 7.99
CA ASN A 155 6.10 19.06 8.74
C ASN A 155 5.33 19.22 10.07
N ILE A 156 5.69 20.22 10.90
CA ILE A 156 4.99 20.52 12.17
C ILE A 156 3.48 20.77 11.95
N ALA A 157 3.08 21.36 10.83
CA ALA A 157 1.66 21.67 10.56
C ALA A 157 0.80 20.43 10.24
N ILE A 158 1.42 19.28 9.92
CA ILE A 158 0.72 18.03 9.59
C ILE A 158 0.52 17.20 10.86
N HIS A 159 1.62 16.79 11.49
CA HIS A 159 1.62 15.86 12.64
C HIS A 159 1.66 16.57 14.01
N GLY A 160 1.80 17.90 14.05
CA GLY A 160 1.76 18.71 15.28
C GLY A 160 3.03 18.68 16.15
N ILE A 161 3.86 17.63 16.05
CA ILE A 161 5.11 17.43 16.82
C ILE A 161 6.12 18.56 16.59
N ARG A 162 6.59 19.16 17.68
CA ARG A 162 7.55 20.27 17.75
C ARG A 162 8.91 19.80 18.29
N PRO A 163 9.99 20.59 18.11
CA PRO A 163 11.28 20.34 18.75
C PRO A 163 11.20 20.11 20.26
N ASP A 164 10.32 20.86 20.96
CA ASP A 164 10.16 20.75 22.41
C ASP A 164 9.53 19.41 22.84
N ASP A 165 8.66 18.82 22.00
CA ASP A 165 7.99 17.54 22.30
C ASP A 165 8.97 16.36 22.25
N VAL A 166 10.04 16.47 21.45
CA VAL A 166 11.12 15.46 21.35
C VAL A 166 12.37 15.83 22.17
N ALA A 167 12.41 17.00 22.82
CA ALA A 167 13.61 17.50 23.51
C ALA A 167 14.13 16.57 24.62
N THR A 168 13.25 15.77 25.24
CA THR A 168 13.61 14.73 26.22
C THR A 168 13.31 13.31 25.74
N ALA A 169 12.99 13.12 24.46
CA ALA A 169 12.81 11.81 23.85
C ALA A 169 14.17 11.12 23.64
N GLN A 170 14.15 9.81 23.45
CA GLN A 170 15.36 9.04 23.13
C GLN A 170 15.83 9.30 21.69
N PRO A 171 17.13 9.14 21.36
CA PRO A 171 17.61 9.23 19.99
C PRO A 171 16.92 8.23 19.06
N PHE A 172 16.78 8.57 17.78
CA PHE A 172 16.28 7.67 16.73
C PHE A 172 16.94 6.28 16.78
N SER A 173 18.25 6.22 17.00
CA SER A 173 19.00 4.96 17.11
C SER A 173 18.51 4.02 18.24
N GLU A 174 18.10 4.58 19.37
CA GLU A 174 17.54 3.82 20.50
C GLU A 174 16.08 3.43 20.22
N CYS A 175 15.26 4.36 19.72
CA CYS A 175 13.90 4.06 19.24
C CYS A 175 13.89 2.90 18.23
N PHE A 176 14.81 2.93 17.26
CA PHE A 176 14.90 1.93 16.20
C PHE A 176 15.34 0.56 16.74
N ALA A 177 16.26 0.52 17.70
CA ALA A 177 16.64 -0.73 18.37
C ALA A 177 15.48 -1.34 19.17
N GLU A 178 14.68 -0.51 19.87
CA GLU A 178 13.47 -0.96 20.57
C GLU A 178 12.38 -1.41 19.59
N MET A 179 12.20 -0.71 18.47
CA MET A 179 11.26 -1.06 17.41
C MET A 179 11.59 -2.42 16.78
N LEU A 180 12.86 -2.65 16.41
CA LEU A 180 13.31 -3.96 15.90
C LEU A 180 13.14 -5.08 16.94
N SER A 181 13.36 -4.78 18.22
CA SER A 181 13.15 -5.74 19.31
C SER A 181 11.65 -6.06 19.52
N PHE A 182 10.76 -5.09 19.24
CA PHE A 182 9.32 -5.24 19.33
C PHE A 182 8.72 -5.98 18.13
N THR A 183 9.23 -5.77 16.92
CA THR A 183 8.78 -6.50 15.72
C THR A 183 9.39 -7.90 15.59
N GLY A 184 10.60 -8.11 16.11
CA GLY A 184 11.35 -9.34 15.91
C GLY A 184 11.53 -9.67 14.42
N ASP A 185 11.34 -10.93 14.05
CA ASP A 185 11.46 -11.42 12.67
C ASP A 185 10.20 -11.17 11.80
N LEU A 186 9.20 -10.42 12.29
CA LEU A 186 7.98 -10.14 11.52
C LEU A 186 8.29 -9.31 10.26
N PRO A 187 7.69 -9.64 9.10
CA PRO A 187 7.75 -8.78 7.93
C PRO A 187 7.02 -7.46 8.21
N LEU A 188 7.54 -6.35 7.68
CA LEU A 188 6.94 -5.03 7.89
C LEU A 188 5.84 -4.74 6.85
N ALA A 189 4.96 -3.79 7.15
CA ALA A 189 4.00 -3.26 6.19
C ALA A 189 3.74 -1.78 6.42
N ALA A 190 3.71 -0.97 5.36
CA ALA A 190 3.37 0.45 5.49
C ALA A 190 2.46 0.90 4.34
N HIS A 191 1.79 2.04 4.51
CA HIS A 191 1.00 2.64 3.45
C HIS A 191 1.89 3.56 2.62
N ASN A 192 2.08 3.25 1.33
CA ASN A 192 3.16 3.83 0.53
C ASN A 192 4.58 3.47 1.02
N ALA A 193 4.78 2.22 1.47
CA ALA A 193 6.00 1.71 2.12
C ALA A 193 7.37 1.99 1.46
N GLN A 194 7.43 2.51 0.23
CA GLN A 194 8.68 3.02 -0.31
C GLN A 194 9.17 4.25 0.46
N PHE A 195 8.26 5.09 0.98
CA PHE A 195 8.59 6.24 1.83
C PHE A 195 9.24 5.76 3.14
N ASP A 196 8.51 5.02 3.97
CA ASP A 196 8.91 4.58 5.32
C ASP A 196 10.23 3.80 5.30
N MET A 197 10.35 2.85 4.36
CA MET A 197 11.57 2.05 4.25
C MET A 197 12.77 2.89 3.79
N THR A 198 12.53 3.97 3.05
CA THR A 198 13.59 4.94 2.71
C THR A 198 13.89 5.87 3.87
N ALA A 199 12.88 6.25 4.67
CA ALA A 199 13.05 7.02 5.89
C ALA A 199 13.94 6.27 6.89
N PHE A 200 13.61 5.03 7.24
CA PHE A 200 14.44 4.17 8.10
C PHE A 200 15.86 3.98 7.52
N PHE A 201 15.97 3.76 6.20
CA PHE A 201 17.26 3.60 5.53
C PHE A 201 18.15 4.85 5.68
N ARG A 202 17.58 6.04 5.47
CA ARG A 202 18.30 7.33 5.59
C ARG A 202 18.62 7.69 7.04
N ALA A 203 17.66 7.48 7.94
CA ALA A 203 17.83 7.76 9.36
C ALA A 203 18.97 6.94 9.97
N ALA A 204 18.99 5.63 9.68
CA ALA A 204 20.07 4.75 10.11
C ALA A 204 21.42 5.08 9.43
N GLN A 205 21.44 5.62 8.21
CA GLN A 205 22.68 6.15 7.62
C GLN A 205 23.17 7.43 8.32
N ALA A 206 22.27 8.34 8.69
CA ALA A 206 22.59 9.60 9.36
C ALA A 206 23.14 9.39 10.79
N ASP A 207 22.59 8.43 11.54
CA ASP A 207 23.07 8.04 12.88
C ASP A 207 24.10 6.88 12.88
N ASN A 208 24.51 6.39 11.71
CA ASN A 208 25.46 5.27 11.55
C ASN A 208 25.03 3.98 12.30
N VAL A 209 23.75 3.64 12.23
CA VAL A 209 23.12 2.47 12.83
C VAL A 209 23.08 1.30 11.84
N ALA A 210 23.24 0.08 12.35
CA ALA A 210 23.13 -1.13 11.53
C ALA A 210 21.68 -1.40 11.10
N LEU A 211 21.43 -1.40 9.79
CA LEU A 211 20.14 -1.80 9.21
C LEU A 211 20.04 -3.33 9.09
N PRO A 212 19.01 -3.97 9.66
CA PRO A 212 18.73 -5.38 9.40
C PRO A 212 18.27 -5.61 7.95
N THR A 213 18.20 -6.88 7.55
CA THR A 213 17.54 -7.26 6.30
C THR A 213 16.13 -7.72 6.63
N VAL A 214 15.11 -6.98 6.19
CA VAL A 214 13.70 -7.21 6.54
C VAL A 214 12.85 -7.14 5.28
N SER A 215 11.91 -8.07 5.09
CA SER A 215 10.95 -8.00 3.99
C SER A 215 9.76 -7.12 4.35
N PHE A 216 9.14 -6.48 3.35
CA PHE A 216 8.00 -5.61 3.60
C PHE A 216 6.92 -5.65 2.51
N GLY A 217 5.68 -5.34 2.89
CA GLY A 217 4.55 -5.14 1.98
C GLY A 217 4.08 -3.68 1.96
N CYS A 218 3.20 -3.34 1.01
CA CYS A 218 2.71 -1.97 0.79
C CYS A 218 1.19 -1.97 0.61
N SER A 219 0.44 -1.48 1.61
CA SER A 219 -1.04 -1.51 1.58
C SER A 219 -1.63 -0.67 0.45
N LEU A 220 -0.95 0.42 0.06
CA LEU A 220 -1.25 1.22 -1.14
C LEU A 220 -1.22 0.33 -2.41
N ALA A 221 -0.13 -0.43 -2.61
CA ALA A 221 0.02 -1.29 -3.78
C ALA A 221 -1.01 -2.42 -3.80
N LEU A 222 -1.27 -3.05 -2.66
CA LEU A 222 -2.28 -4.09 -2.50
C LEU A 222 -3.69 -3.57 -2.80
N SER A 223 -4.05 -2.38 -2.28
CA SER A 223 -5.37 -1.78 -2.54
C SER A 223 -5.57 -1.42 -4.01
N ARG A 224 -4.51 -0.97 -4.71
CA ARG A 224 -4.51 -0.71 -6.16
C ARG A 224 -4.74 -1.97 -7.01
N ALA A 225 -4.36 -3.16 -6.53
CA ALA A 225 -4.62 -4.41 -7.23
C ALA A 225 -5.97 -5.04 -6.88
N ALA A 226 -6.55 -4.70 -5.73
CA ALA A 226 -7.86 -5.19 -5.29
C ALA A 226 -9.05 -4.47 -5.97
N ASP A 227 -8.79 -3.52 -6.87
CA ASP A 227 -9.76 -2.76 -7.68
C ASP A 227 -11.00 -2.30 -6.88
N LEU A 228 -10.75 -1.50 -5.85
CA LEU A 228 -11.78 -1.08 -4.89
C LEU A 228 -12.80 -0.08 -5.46
N GLY A 229 -12.60 0.43 -6.68
CA GLY A 229 -13.43 1.49 -7.25
C GLY A 229 -13.37 2.83 -6.49
N THR A 230 -12.32 3.05 -5.69
CA THR A 230 -12.10 4.30 -4.94
C THR A 230 -11.52 5.40 -5.84
N PRO A 231 -11.84 6.69 -5.62
CA PRO A 231 -11.37 7.79 -6.47
C PRO A 231 -9.84 7.99 -6.41
N ASN A 232 -9.21 7.53 -5.34
CA ASN A 232 -7.77 7.40 -5.19
C ASN A 232 -7.50 6.27 -4.17
N HIS A 233 -6.22 6.04 -3.87
CA HIS A 233 -5.80 5.00 -2.91
C HIS A 233 -5.05 5.56 -1.68
N LYS A 234 -5.20 6.86 -1.36
CA LYS A 234 -4.63 7.46 -0.14
C LYS A 234 -5.20 6.78 1.12
N LEU A 235 -4.43 6.75 2.21
CA LEU A 235 -4.80 6.05 3.45
C LEU A 235 -6.22 6.37 3.94
N PRO A 236 -6.67 7.65 4.07
CA PRO A 236 -8.03 7.94 4.52
C PRO A 236 -9.13 7.44 3.58
N THR A 237 -8.87 7.46 2.26
CA THR A 237 -9.83 7.01 1.25
C THR A 237 -10.04 5.51 1.32
N VAL A 238 -8.95 4.74 1.42
CA VAL A 238 -9.00 3.27 1.50
C VAL A 238 -9.50 2.81 2.86
N ALA A 239 -9.07 3.46 3.95
CA ALA A 239 -9.56 3.16 5.30
C ALA A 239 -11.08 3.36 5.39
N LYS A 240 -11.59 4.51 4.96
CA LYS A 240 -13.03 4.80 4.90
C LYS A 240 -13.79 3.79 4.04
N HIS A 241 -13.29 3.45 2.85
CA HIS A 241 -13.94 2.46 1.97
C HIS A 241 -14.02 1.06 2.60
N LEU A 242 -12.96 0.62 3.29
CA LEU A 242 -12.89 -0.70 3.93
C LEU A 242 -13.46 -0.71 5.37
N ASN A 243 -14.03 0.40 5.84
CA ASN A 243 -14.52 0.59 7.22
C ASN A 243 -13.45 0.31 8.28
N VAL A 244 -12.22 0.73 8.01
CA VAL A 244 -11.09 0.75 8.93
C VAL A 244 -11.06 2.10 9.64
N ASP A 245 -10.79 2.08 10.95
CA ASP A 245 -10.70 3.27 11.78
C ASP A 245 -9.42 4.07 11.46
N LEU A 246 -9.56 5.40 11.37
CA LEU A 246 -8.50 6.38 11.19
C LEU A 246 -8.95 7.69 11.88
N THR A 247 -9.20 7.62 13.18
CA THR A 247 -9.72 8.73 13.99
C THR A 247 -8.68 9.80 14.33
N ASN A 248 -7.38 9.50 14.22
CA ASN A 248 -6.28 10.41 14.54
C ASN A 248 -5.20 10.35 13.44
N HIS A 249 -5.55 10.76 12.23
CA HIS A 249 -4.62 10.80 11.08
C HIS A 249 -3.44 11.75 11.37
N HIS A 250 -2.25 11.44 10.85
CA HIS A 250 -0.97 12.12 11.19
C HIS A 250 -0.51 11.88 12.64
N ASN A 251 -0.82 10.68 13.15
CA ASN A 251 -0.11 10.04 14.24
C ASN A 251 0.33 8.67 13.73
N ALA A 252 1.64 8.41 13.76
CA ALA A 252 2.20 7.21 13.16
C ALA A 252 1.55 5.91 13.67
N THR A 253 1.18 5.83 14.95
CA THR A 253 0.56 4.60 15.52
C THR A 253 -0.88 4.39 15.03
N ALA A 254 -1.61 5.48 14.75
CA ALA A 254 -2.95 5.43 14.15
C ALA A 254 -2.87 5.07 12.66
N ASP A 255 -1.95 5.68 11.91
CA ASP A 255 -1.78 5.42 10.48
C ASP A 255 -1.23 3.99 10.23
N ALA A 256 -0.30 3.50 11.07
CA ALA A 256 0.11 2.10 11.10
C ALA A 256 -1.06 1.15 11.42
N ALA A 257 -1.95 1.51 12.36
CA ALA A 257 -3.14 0.71 12.67
C ALA A 257 -4.11 0.64 11.47
N ALA A 258 -4.28 1.75 10.75
CA ALA A 258 -5.10 1.79 9.55
C ALA A 258 -4.46 0.98 8.40
N CYS A 259 -3.13 1.03 8.24
CA CYS A 259 -2.39 0.18 7.31
C CYS A 259 -2.61 -1.31 7.59
N ALA A 260 -2.49 -1.74 8.86
CA ALA A 260 -2.79 -3.10 9.29
C ALA A 260 -4.23 -3.50 8.97
N GLY A 261 -5.20 -2.66 9.35
CA GLY A 261 -6.62 -2.88 9.11
C GLY A 261 -6.96 -3.03 7.63
N ILE A 262 -6.35 -2.20 6.76
CA ILE A 262 -6.50 -2.30 5.30
C ILE A 262 -5.98 -3.65 4.79
N ILE A 263 -4.79 -4.09 5.22
CA ILE A 263 -4.22 -5.37 4.78
C ILE A 263 -5.11 -6.55 5.21
N ILE A 264 -5.58 -6.55 6.46
CA ILE A 264 -6.52 -7.57 6.97
C ILE A 264 -7.79 -7.57 6.12
N LYS A 265 -8.41 -6.40 5.89
CA LYS A 265 -9.64 -6.27 5.08
C LYS A 265 -9.45 -6.71 3.63
N LEU A 266 -8.30 -6.45 3.02
CA LEU A 266 -7.97 -6.92 1.67
C LEU A 266 -7.78 -8.44 1.63
N ALA A 267 -7.11 -9.03 2.62
CA ALA A 267 -6.96 -10.48 2.74
C ALA A 267 -8.32 -11.18 2.94
N GLN A 268 -9.19 -10.62 3.79
CA GLN A 268 -10.58 -11.08 3.98
C GLN A 268 -11.38 -11.00 2.67
N LYS A 269 -11.33 -9.87 1.96
CA LYS A 269 -12.05 -9.66 0.69
C LYS A 269 -11.59 -10.61 -0.42
N ALA A 270 -10.33 -11.04 -0.40
CA ALA A 270 -9.74 -11.99 -1.34
C ALA A 270 -9.85 -13.46 -0.92
N ASP A 271 -10.47 -13.77 0.24
CA ASP A 271 -10.53 -15.10 0.88
C ASP A 271 -9.16 -15.81 0.97
N VAL A 272 -8.10 -15.04 1.25
CA VAL A 272 -6.74 -15.56 1.36
C VAL A 272 -6.47 -16.02 2.79
N LYS A 273 -5.91 -17.23 2.91
CA LYS A 273 -5.44 -17.83 4.17
C LYS A 273 -3.93 -18.07 4.06
N GLY A 274 -3.23 -18.05 5.19
CA GLY A 274 -1.77 -18.24 5.25
C GLY A 274 -1.02 -16.94 5.51
N SER A 275 0.26 -16.93 5.13
CA SER A 275 1.22 -15.91 5.55
C SER A 275 1.00 -14.54 4.89
N PHE A 276 1.64 -13.52 5.45
CA PHE A 276 1.70 -12.20 4.80
C PHE A 276 2.36 -12.25 3.40
N VAL A 277 3.24 -13.23 3.14
CA VAL A 277 3.78 -13.50 1.79
C VAL A 277 2.68 -14.01 0.87
N ASP A 278 1.83 -14.91 1.34
CA ASP A 278 0.73 -15.49 0.56
C ASP A 278 -0.33 -14.44 0.22
N VAL A 279 -0.68 -13.55 1.17
CA VAL A 279 -1.55 -12.39 0.93
C VAL A 279 -0.97 -11.47 -0.14
N CYS A 280 0.32 -11.11 -0.05
CA CYS A 280 0.98 -10.31 -1.07
C CYS A 280 0.95 -11.00 -2.45
N ALA A 281 1.24 -12.30 -2.48
CA ALA A 281 1.32 -13.09 -3.71
C ALA A 281 -0.05 -13.31 -4.38
N ALA A 282 -1.11 -13.50 -3.60
CA ALA A 282 -2.49 -13.63 -4.08
C ALA A 282 -3.01 -12.31 -4.68
N LEU A 283 -2.66 -11.18 -4.06
CA LEU A 283 -2.92 -9.83 -4.58
C LEU A 283 -1.92 -9.39 -5.68
N GLY A 284 -1.11 -10.31 -6.20
CA GLY A 284 -0.30 -10.10 -7.40
C GLY A 284 1.05 -9.39 -7.18
N PHE A 285 1.62 -9.42 -5.96
CA PHE A 285 2.90 -8.79 -5.63
C PHE A 285 3.92 -9.75 -5.01
N THR A 286 5.19 -9.41 -5.16
CA THR A 286 6.28 -9.89 -4.30
C THR A 286 6.63 -8.81 -3.29
N GLN A 287 6.92 -9.20 -2.05
CA GLN A 287 7.40 -8.29 -1.00
C GLN A 287 8.64 -7.51 -1.46
N GLY A 288 8.77 -6.29 -0.93
CA GLY A 288 10.01 -5.53 -0.95
C GLY A 288 11.00 -6.05 0.09
N GLN A 289 12.20 -5.46 0.11
CA GLN A 289 13.24 -5.78 1.08
C GLN A 289 14.01 -4.52 1.46
N LEU A 290 14.04 -4.21 2.75
CA LEU A 290 14.99 -3.26 3.34
C LEU A 290 16.31 -4.02 3.58
N SER A 291 17.45 -3.43 3.21
CA SER A 291 18.77 -3.92 3.59
C SER A 291 19.73 -2.75 3.82
N ALA A 292 20.86 -3.03 4.48
CA ALA A 292 21.93 -2.04 4.69
C ALA A 292 22.53 -1.42 3.41
N GLN A 293 22.22 -1.95 2.23
CA GLN A 293 22.71 -1.42 0.94
C GLN A 293 21.67 -0.58 0.20
N ARG A 294 20.38 -0.94 0.28
CA ARG A 294 19.28 -0.22 -0.37
C ARG A 294 17.90 -0.71 0.07
N VAL A 295 16.89 0.08 -0.27
CA VAL A 295 15.48 -0.36 -0.32
C VAL A 295 15.19 -1.02 -1.68
N TYR A 296 14.67 -2.24 -1.66
CA TYR A 296 14.06 -2.92 -2.80
C TYR A 296 12.54 -2.73 -2.72
N PRO A 297 11.88 -2.12 -3.71
CA PRO A 297 10.43 -1.87 -3.66
C PRO A 297 9.62 -3.16 -3.72
N VAL A 298 8.36 -3.09 -3.27
CA VAL A 298 7.31 -4.07 -3.59
C VAL A 298 7.08 -4.07 -5.12
N LEU A 299 7.05 -5.25 -5.74
CA LEU A 299 6.97 -5.40 -7.19
C LEU A 299 5.78 -6.27 -7.60
N LYS A 300 5.14 -5.97 -8.73
CA LYS A 300 4.12 -6.86 -9.31
C LYS A 300 4.75 -8.20 -9.67
N LYS A 301 4.13 -9.29 -9.20
CA LYS A 301 4.49 -10.66 -9.54
C LYS A 301 4.31 -10.83 -11.05
N LYS A 302 5.38 -11.21 -11.76
CA LYS A 302 5.28 -11.55 -13.18
C LYS A 302 4.41 -12.81 -13.32
N PRO A 303 3.58 -12.94 -14.38
CA PRO A 303 2.96 -14.21 -14.71
C PRO A 303 4.07 -15.24 -14.92
N SER A 304 4.20 -16.20 -14.01
CA SER A 304 5.13 -17.30 -14.17
C SER A 304 4.59 -18.21 -15.26
N ALA A 305 5.25 -18.24 -16.42
CA ALA A 305 5.16 -19.41 -17.30
C ALA A 305 5.50 -20.64 -16.46
N SER A 306 4.61 -21.63 -16.44
CA SER A 306 4.68 -22.78 -15.54
C SER A 306 6.01 -23.53 -15.70
N LEU A 307 6.90 -23.40 -14.72
CA LEU A 307 8.02 -24.30 -14.53
C LEU A 307 7.54 -25.40 -13.59
N VAL A 308 7.41 -26.61 -14.15
CA VAL A 308 7.10 -27.83 -13.41
C VAL A 308 8.24 -28.09 -12.43
N GLU A 309 7.92 -28.18 -11.14
CA GLU A 309 8.89 -28.57 -10.12
C GLU A 309 9.26 -30.05 -10.30
N SER A 310 10.49 -30.32 -10.70
CA SER A 310 11.12 -31.62 -10.48
C SER A 310 11.99 -31.52 -9.22
N ALA A 311 11.50 -32.06 -8.10
CA ALA A 311 12.28 -32.18 -6.89
C ALA A 311 13.49 -33.10 -7.10
N ALA A 312 14.67 -32.73 -6.56
CA ALA A 312 15.43 -33.54 -5.62
C ALA A 312 16.88 -33.05 -5.38
N THR A 313 17.23 -33.00 -4.10
CA THR A 313 18.54 -33.34 -3.50
C THR A 313 19.77 -32.44 -3.68
N SER A 314 20.61 -32.54 -2.66
CA SER A 314 21.74 -31.69 -2.30
C SER A 314 23.11 -32.27 -2.71
N ALA A 315 24.12 -31.39 -2.57
CA ALA A 315 25.49 -31.66 -2.15
C ALA A 315 26.63 -31.73 -3.20
N THR A 316 27.72 -31.04 -2.80
CA THR A 316 29.15 -31.22 -3.17
C THR A 316 29.67 -30.71 -4.53
N GLN A 317 30.70 -29.86 -4.46
CA GLN A 317 31.70 -29.62 -5.52
C GLN A 317 32.93 -30.57 -5.35
N PRO A 318 34.03 -30.43 -6.12
CA PRO A 318 34.26 -30.91 -7.48
C PRO A 318 35.47 -31.90 -7.51
N PRO A 319 36.02 -32.34 -8.69
CA PRO A 319 37.13 -31.57 -9.30
C PRO A 319 37.40 -31.72 -10.83
N ILE A 320 37.94 -30.65 -11.41
CA ILE A 320 39.08 -30.55 -12.38
C ILE A 320 39.27 -31.62 -13.50
N GLY A 321 39.28 -31.18 -14.77
CA GLY A 321 39.75 -31.97 -15.94
C GLY A 321 40.13 -31.14 -17.18
N LYS A 322 41.11 -31.59 -17.98
CA LYS A 322 41.86 -30.84 -19.01
C LYS A 322 42.05 -31.68 -20.31
N THR A 323 42.30 -31.17 -21.54
CA THR A 323 42.57 -29.80 -22.06
C THR A 323 42.33 -29.70 -23.59
N HIS A 324 42.25 -28.46 -24.12
CA HIS A 324 42.62 -28.00 -25.49
C HIS A 324 42.05 -28.67 -26.77
N ALA A 325 41.41 -27.84 -27.61
CA ALA A 325 41.87 -27.55 -28.98
C ALA A 325 41.31 -26.19 -29.43
N ALA A 326 42.07 -25.38 -30.17
CA ALA A 326 41.68 -24.04 -30.61
C ALA A 326 41.75 -23.90 -32.13
N THR A 327 40.73 -23.28 -32.72
CA THR A 327 40.76 -22.81 -34.12
C THR A 327 40.46 -21.32 -34.12
N LYS A 328 41.43 -20.51 -34.56
CA LYS A 328 41.30 -19.04 -34.65
C LYS A 328 40.72 -18.66 -36.01
N THR A 329 39.58 -17.99 -36.01
CA THR A 329 39.11 -17.15 -37.14
C THR A 329 38.67 -15.78 -36.62
N ALA A 330 38.70 -14.78 -37.49
CA ALA A 330 38.81 -13.36 -37.11
C ALA A 330 37.56 -12.77 -36.44
N ALA A 331 37.78 -11.73 -35.62
CA ALA A 331 36.74 -11.06 -34.84
C ALA A 331 36.00 -9.96 -35.64
N PRO A 332 34.65 -9.92 -35.55
CA PRO A 332 33.85 -8.72 -35.76
C PRO A 332 33.50 -8.03 -34.42
N GLN A 333 33.13 -6.75 -34.50
CA GLN A 333 32.96 -5.87 -33.34
C GLN A 333 31.78 -6.22 -32.43
N LYS A 334 31.91 -5.92 -31.12
CA LYS A 334 30.83 -6.01 -30.13
C LYS A 334 29.65 -5.09 -30.52
N ARG A 335 28.55 -5.65 -31.05
CA ARG A 335 27.23 -4.99 -30.95
C ARG A 335 26.72 -5.15 -29.52
N LYS A 336 26.35 -4.03 -28.87
CA LYS A 336 25.68 -4.05 -27.56
C LYS A 336 24.33 -4.76 -27.70
N ALA A 337 24.16 -5.89 -27.02
CA ALA A 337 22.84 -6.48 -26.84
C ALA A 337 22.00 -5.55 -25.94
N GLN A 338 20.80 -5.18 -26.38
CA GLN A 338 19.91 -4.31 -25.64
C GLN A 338 19.18 -5.11 -24.56
N THR A 339 19.07 -4.54 -23.36
CA THR A 339 18.31 -5.10 -22.24
C THR A 339 16.81 -4.85 -22.43
N PRO A 340 15.94 -5.88 -22.41
CA PRO A 340 14.50 -5.70 -22.33
C PRO A 340 14.09 -5.58 -20.86
N TRP A 341 13.88 -4.34 -20.41
CA TRP A 341 13.33 -4.01 -19.10
C TRP A 341 11.96 -3.36 -19.33
N ALA A 342 10.90 -3.92 -18.72
CA ALA A 342 9.55 -3.37 -18.81
C ALA A 342 9.29 -2.44 -17.62
N LYS A 343 8.92 -1.19 -17.92
CA LYS A 343 8.68 -0.11 -16.95
C LYS A 343 7.33 -0.28 -16.26
N ALA A 344 7.14 0.37 -15.10
CA ALA A 344 5.80 0.79 -14.69
C ALA A 344 5.13 1.51 -15.88
N ALA A 345 3.87 1.15 -16.16
CA ALA A 345 3.24 1.35 -17.46
C ALA A 345 3.27 2.83 -17.91
N THR A 346 4.30 3.13 -18.70
CA THR A 346 4.31 4.25 -19.61
C THR A 346 3.41 3.83 -20.77
N PRO A 347 2.40 4.60 -21.20
CA PRO A 347 1.61 4.26 -22.37
C PRO A 347 2.54 3.92 -23.55
N GLU A 348 2.30 2.80 -24.22
CA GLU A 348 3.13 2.43 -25.36
C GLU A 348 2.90 3.42 -26.51
N VAL A 349 1.63 3.77 -26.71
CA VAL A 349 1.15 4.82 -27.62
C VAL A 349 1.48 6.20 -27.04
N ILE A 350 2.09 7.05 -27.86
CA ILE A 350 2.16 8.49 -27.59
C ILE A 350 0.96 9.11 -28.31
N PRO A 351 0.08 9.88 -27.65
CA PRO A 351 -1.02 10.56 -28.34
C PRO A 351 -0.45 11.58 -29.34
N GLU A 352 -1.11 11.70 -30.51
CA GLU A 352 -0.75 12.70 -31.52
C GLU A 352 -1.25 14.09 -31.09
N PRO A 353 -0.46 15.16 -31.30
CA PRO A 353 -0.87 16.52 -30.94
C PRO A 353 -2.09 16.95 -31.74
N ASN A 354 -3.09 17.49 -31.04
CA ASN A 354 -4.30 18.06 -31.63
C ASN A 354 -3.93 19.22 -32.58
N PRO A 355 -4.22 19.12 -33.90
CA PRO A 355 -3.89 20.17 -34.86
C PRO A 355 -4.76 21.42 -34.71
N ASP A 356 -5.95 21.28 -34.11
CA ASP A 356 -6.93 22.35 -33.93
C ASP A 356 -6.87 22.98 -32.51
N ALA A 357 -5.82 22.66 -31.73
CA ALA A 357 -5.57 23.27 -30.44
C ALA A 357 -5.28 24.78 -30.54
N ASP A 358 -5.58 25.54 -29.48
CA ASP A 358 -5.38 27.00 -29.43
C ASP A 358 -3.95 27.39 -29.84
N PRO A 359 -3.75 28.12 -30.96
CA PRO A 359 -2.43 28.56 -31.41
C PRO A 359 -1.69 29.49 -30.43
N HIS A 360 -2.40 30.05 -29.43
CA HIS A 360 -1.84 30.87 -28.37
C HIS A 360 -1.59 30.10 -27.05
N GLY A 361 -1.93 28.81 -26.98
CA GLY A 361 -1.74 27.97 -25.81
C GLY A 361 -0.26 27.71 -25.48
N ARG A 362 0.09 27.66 -24.18
CA ARG A 362 1.49 27.51 -23.72
C ARG A 362 2.15 26.17 -24.09
N LEU A 363 1.35 25.14 -24.40
CA LEU A 363 1.82 23.82 -24.85
C LEU A 363 1.78 23.64 -26.37
N TYR A 364 1.16 24.56 -27.12
CA TYR A 364 1.00 24.44 -28.56
C TYR A 364 2.36 24.39 -29.28
N GLN A 365 2.56 23.37 -30.11
CA GLN A 365 3.82 23.04 -30.81
C GLN A 365 5.04 22.83 -29.90
N GLN A 366 4.86 22.72 -28.57
CA GLN A 366 5.95 22.40 -27.65
C GLN A 366 6.29 20.91 -27.68
N ASN A 367 7.53 20.57 -27.36
CA ASN A 367 7.95 19.19 -27.19
C ASN A 367 8.29 18.93 -25.72
N VAL A 368 7.33 18.30 -25.04
CA VAL A 368 7.27 18.17 -23.59
C VAL A 368 7.82 16.81 -23.18
N THR A 369 8.76 16.79 -22.24
CA THR A 369 9.28 15.54 -21.65
C THR A 369 8.94 15.50 -20.16
N LEU A 370 8.39 14.38 -19.68
CA LEU A 370 8.09 14.19 -18.24
C LEU A 370 9.21 13.40 -17.53
N THR A 371 9.57 13.83 -16.32
CA THR A 371 10.48 13.12 -15.41
C THR A 371 10.08 13.34 -13.95
N GLY A 372 10.41 12.40 -13.06
CA GLY A 372 9.88 12.38 -11.68
C GLY A 372 8.55 11.64 -11.57
N ASP A 373 7.84 11.82 -10.45
CA ASP A 373 6.51 11.29 -10.19
C ASP A 373 5.42 12.37 -10.31
N PHE A 374 4.18 11.99 -10.58
CA PHE A 374 3.09 12.96 -10.83
C PHE A 374 1.78 12.58 -10.16
N GLU A 375 1.82 11.77 -9.09
CA GLU A 375 0.63 11.49 -8.28
C GLU A 375 -0.08 12.81 -7.86
N PRO A 376 -1.42 12.87 -7.90
CA PRO A 376 -2.37 11.77 -8.07
C PRO A 376 -2.60 11.34 -9.53
N PHE A 377 -2.05 12.05 -10.52
CA PHE A 377 -2.33 11.80 -11.93
C PHE A 377 -1.38 10.79 -12.56
N ASP A 378 -1.93 9.85 -13.33
CA ASP A 378 -1.09 8.95 -14.12
C ASP A 378 -0.47 9.68 -15.32
N LYS A 379 0.66 9.15 -15.81
CA LYS A 379 1.40 9.77 -16.93
C LYS A 379 0.67 9.67 -18.27
N GLY A 380 -0.32 8.79 -18.42
CA GLY A 380 -1.17 8.73 -19.62
C GLY A 380 -2.11 9.92 -19.67
N LYS A 381 -2.89 10.14 -18.61
CA LYS A 381 -3.79 11.31 -18.50
C LYS A 381 -3.06 12.64 -18.74
N LEU A 382 -1.82 12.77 -18.23
CA LEU A 382 -1.00 13.95 -18.48
C LEU A 382 -0.50 14.05 -19.93
N TRP A 383 -0.19 12.94 -20.59
CA TRP A 383 0.16 12.92 -22.01
C TRP A 383 -1.02 13.28 -22.89
N ASP A 384 -2.21 12.77 -22.59
CA ASP A 384 -3.43 13.05 -23.34
C ASP A 384 -3.78 14.54 -23.25
N GLY A 385 -3.73 15.13 -22.05
CA GLY A 385 -3.93 16.59 -21.88
C GLY A 385 -2.86 17.45 -22.57
N ILE A 386 -1.59 17.03 -22.59
CA ILE A 386 -0.53 17.73 -23.34
C ILE A 386 -0.83 17.69 -24.85
N ALA A 387 -1.25 16.53 -25.37
CA ALA A 387 -1.58 16.35 -26.78
C ALA A 387 -2.85 17.13 -27.18
N GLU A 388 -3.87 17.16 -26.32
CA GLU A 388 -5.10 17.93 -26.53
C GLU A 388 -4.82 19.44 -26.68
N GLN A 389 -3.80 19.96 -25.98
CA GLN A 389 -3.29 21.33 -26.13
C GLN A 389 -2.23 21.50 -27.25
N GLY A 390 -2.10 20.53 -28.17
CA GLY A 390 -1.21 20.62 -29.33
C GLY A 390 0.28 20.40 -29.02
N GLY A 391 0.61 19.86 -27.84
CA GLY A 391 1.96 19.52 -27.43
C GLY A 391 2.38 18.13 -27.90
N THR A 392 3.63 17.98 -28.34
CA THR A 392 4.24 16.69 -28.69
C THR A 392 4.95 16.08 -27.47
N ILE A 393 4.77 14.79 -27.19
CA ILE A 393 5.37 14.14 -26.02
C ILE A 393 6.70 13.45 -26.39
N GLY A 394 7.77 13.84 -25.71
CA GLY A 394 9.09 13.23 -25.78
C GLY A 394 9.34 12.17 -24.71
N LYS A 395 9.62 10.92 -25.12
CA LYS A 395 10.03 9.85 -24.19
C LYS A 395 11.41 10.09 -23.52
N ASN A 396 12.25 10.96 -24.10
CA ASN A 396 13.59 11.32 -23.62
C ASN A 396 13.91 12.79 -23.91
N VAL A 397 14.84 13.39 -23.15
CA VAL A 397 15.35 14.74 -23.40
C VAL A 397 16.28 14.74 -24.61
N THR A 398 16.00 15.61 -25.60
CA THR A 398 16.72 15.70 -26.87
C THR A 398 16.92 17.16 -27.31
N LYS A 399 17.59 17.37 -28.44
CA LYS A 399 17.69 18.69 -29.10
C LYS A 399 16.34 19.29 -29.52
N LYS A 400 15.28 18.47 -29.60
CA LYS A 400 13.92 18.94 -29.91
C LYS A 400 13.12 19.29 -28.65
N THR A 401 13.56 18.91 -27.46
CA THR A 401 12.81 19.16 -26.22
C THR A 401 12.82 20.66 -25.91
N THR A 402 11.63 21.24 -25.71
CA THR A 402 11.45 22.66 -25.36
C THR A 402 10.95 22.84 -23.93
N ILE A 403 10.24 21.85 -23.38
CA ILE A 403 9.80 21.82 -21.97
C ILE A 403 10.21 20.48 -21.35
N LEU A 404 10.88 20.54 -20.20
CA LEU A 404 11.02 19.42 -19.27
C LEU A 404 10.13 19.70 -18.07
N VAL A 405 9.18 18.80 -17.78
CA VAL A 405 8.41 18.86 -16.54
C VAL A 405 9.04 17.92 -15.52
N CYS A 406 9.38 18.47 -14.36
CA CYS A 406 9.95 17.77 -13.22
C CYS A 406 8.87 17.63 -12.14
N GLY A 407 8.38 16.41 -11.97
CA GLY A 407 7.60 16.05 -10.80
C GLY A 407 8.48 15.74 -9.58
N PRO A 408 7.92 15.77 -8.35
CA PRO A 408 8.66 15.57 -7.12
C PRO A 408 9.50 14.28 -7.14
N TRP A 409 10.78 14.40 -6.75
CA TRP A 409 11.71 13.29 -6.66
C TRP A 409 12.93 13.66 -5.79
N ALA A 410 13.33 12.76 -4.88
CA ALA A 410 14.42 13.00 -3.91
C ALA A 410 15.85 13.11 -4.50
N SER A 411 16.00 13.19 -5.82
CA SER A 411 17.29 13.41 -6.50
C SER A 411 17.11 13.85 -7.96
N ILE A 412 18.07 14.64 -8.46
CA ILE A 412 18.11 15.10 -9.86
C ILE A 412 18.07 13.89 -10.81
N THR A 413 16.95 13.73 -11.52
CA THR A 413 16.78 12.58 -12.42
C THR A 413 17.77 12.65 -13.59
N SER A 414 18.15 11.50 -14.17
CA SER A 414 19.07 11.47 -15.32
C SER A 414 18.56 12.26 -16.54
N LYS A 415 17.24 12.50 -16.65
CA LYS A 415 16.68 13.39 -17.67
C LYS A 415 16.87 14.87 -17.34
N GLN A 416 16.68 15.26 -16.08
CA GLN A 416 16.88 16.62 -15.61
C GLN A 416 18.34 17.04 -15.79
N LYS A 417 19.30 16.23 -15.31
CA LYS A 417 20.74 16.44 -15.57
C LYS A 417 21.06 16.60 -17.05
N ARG A 418 20.38 15.82 -17.91
CA ARG A 418 20.56 15.90 -19.37
C ARG A 418 19.97 17.17 -20.00
N ALA A 419 18.91 17.74 -19.42
CA ALA A 419 18.36 19.03 -19.83
C ALA A 419 19.26 20.18 -19.37
N GLU A 420 19.72 20.16 -18.12
CA GLU A 420 20.70 21.11 -17.58
C GLU A 420 21.98 21.16 -18.45
N GLU A 421 22.50 20.00 -18.86
CA GLU A 421 23.62 19.90 -19.82
C GLU A 421 23.36 20.51 -21.20
N LEU A 422 22.10 20.59 -21.65
CA LEU A 422 21.71 21.16 -22.94
C LEU A 422 21.45 22.67 -22.81
N ILE A 423 20.85 23.11 -21.70
CA ILE A 423 20.71 24.52 -21.33
C ILE A 423 22.10 25.17 -21.23
N ALA A 424 23.05 24.52 -20.55
CA ALA A 424 24.45 24.96 -20.48
C ALA A 424 25.17 25.00 -21.85
N LYS A 425 24.60 24.36 -22.88
CA LYS A 425 25.09 24.40 -24.28
C LYS A 425 24.28 25.36 -25.16
N GLY A 426 23.48 26.25 -24.55
CA GLY A 426 22.69 27.28 -25.23
C GLY A 426 21.37 26.81 -25.84
N GLN A 427 20.88 25.61 -25.49
CA GLN A 427 19.53 25.18 -25.91
C GLN A 427 18.48 25.81 -24.99
N ASN A 428 17.47 26.45 -25.59
CA ASN A 428 16.32 26.95 -24.86
C ASN A 428 15.41 25.78 -24.45
N ILE A 429 15.45 25.41 -23.16
CA ILE A 429 14.57 24.41 -22.55
C ILE A 429 14.00 25.03 -21.27
N GLN A 430 12.68 25.09 -21.16
CA GLN A 430 12.00 25.47 -19.92
C GLN A 430 11.96 24.28 -18.98
N ILE A 431 12.16 24.51 -17.68
CA ILE A 431 11.94 23.53 -16.62
C ILE A 431 10.67 23.96 -15.88
N TRP A 432 9.67 23.09 -15.85
CA TRP A 432 8.37 23.30 -15.19
C TRP A 432 8.25 22.35 -13.99
N THR A 433 7.51 22.75 -12.95
CA THR A 433 7.10 21.86 -11.86
C THR A 433 5.92 20.97 -12.29
N ALA A 434 5.53 20.00 -11.46
CA ALA A 434 4.27 19.28 -11.66
C ALA A 434 3.05 20.23 -11.58
N GLU A 435 3.06 21.18 -10.64
CA GLU A 435 2.00 22.19 -10.47
C GLU A 435 1.83 23.08 -11.72
N ASP A 436 2.92 23.56 -12.32
CA ASP A 436 2.91 24.32 -13.57
C ASP A 436 2.16 23.57 -14.68
N LEU A 437 2.39 22.25 -14.78
CA LEU A 437 1.72 21.39 -15.75
C LEU A 437 0.24 21.19 -15.38
N PHE A 438 -0.09 20.92 -14.12
CA PHE A 438 -1.47 20.69 -13.70
C PHE A 438 -2.34 21.92 -13.92
N ALA A 439 -1.85 23.10 -13.51
CA ALA A 439 -2.50 24.38 -13.75
C ALA A 439 -2.67 24.67 -15.26
N GLN A 440 -1.66 24.38 -16.07
CA GLN A 440 -1.76 24.54 -17.52
C GLN A 440 -2.76 23.58 -18.17
N LEU A 441 -2.90 22.36 -17.65
CA LEU A 441 -3.84 21.36 -18.14
C LEU A 441 -5.29 21.57 -17.66
N GLY A 442 -5.56 22.60 -16.84
CA GLY A 442 -6.87 22.79 -16.22
C GLY A 442 -7.24 21.64 -15.29
N LEU A 443 -6.24 20.92 -14.79
CA LEU A 443 -6.42 19.92 -13.75
C LEU A 443 -6.40 20.66 -12.42
N ASP A 444 -7.55 20.75 -11.76
CA ASP A 444 -7.62 21.20 -10.37
C ASP A 444 -6.61 20.36 -9.57
N ALA A 445 -5.57 21.02 -9.05
CA ALA A 445 -4.78 20.44 -7.98
C ALA A 445 -5.79 20.18 -6.85
N PRO A 446 -5.93 18.92 -6.37
CA PRO A 446 -6.84 18.66 -5.25
C PRO A 446 -6.40 19.54 -4.08
N ASP A 447 -7.37 20.27 -3.51
CA ASP A 447 -7.17 21.38 -2.55
C ASP A 447 -5.86 21.31 -1.76
N GLU A 448 -5.07 22.39 -1.80
CA GLU A 448 -3.83 22.54 -1.04
C GLU A 448 -4.07 22.58 0.48
N GLN A 449 -4.37 21.42 1.06
CA GLN A 449 -3.56 20.96 2.17
C GLN A 449 -2.37 20.21 1.57
N PRO A 450 -1.12 20.60 1.89
CA PRO A 450 0.06 19.93 1.34
C PRO A 450 -0.02 18.42 1.62
N PRO A 451 0.11 17.55 0.60
CA PRO A 451 -0.14 16.12 0.74
C PRO A 451 1.12 15.34 1.17
N PHE A 452 1.83 15.88 2.15
CA PHE A 452 2.99 15.31 2.85
C PHE A 452 2.84 15.72 4.30
#